data_AF-A0A8T4TSV2-F1
#
_entry.id   AF-A0A8T4TSV2-F1
#
_cell.length_a   1.000
_cell.length_b   1.000
_cell.length_c   1.000
_cell.angle_alpha   90.00
_cell.angle_beta   90.00
_cell.angle_gamma   90.00
#
_symmetry.space_group_name_H-M   'P 1'
#
loop_
_entity.id
_entity.type
_entity.pdbx_description
1 polymer ?
#
loop_
_entity_poly.entity_id
_entity_poly.type
_entity_poly.pdbx_seq_one_letter_code
_entity_poly.pdbx_strand_id
1 'polypeptide(L)'
;RDIFGNIIDETPILTENVASNSCWARVPNGIDTNTLTDWVFQLCTKNTVNNLVVNTPPTISGLLDQGYLQDSGLHDNVIDIWNYAADAQDADSAMTYTIISETNTAVVDCSIDANRYIDCIVQPGVTGSSDVTVQVMDVGGLTAQDTFTVVVILPLSACSDTTDNDGDGNIDNGDIGCYGSLGYDSTDNNEADPAIPLTGVDIFFYDMNGNSITTIPSNTQFRVFLSIGSN
;
A
#
# COMPACT_ATOMS: atom_id res chain seq x y z
N ARG A 1 -22.88 11.83 -56.43
CA ARG A 1 -24.01 11.25 -57.21
C ARG A 1 -23.52 9.98 -57.91
N ASP A 2 -24.37 8.97 -58.11
CA ASP A 2 -24.03 7.73 -58.82
C ASP A 2 -24.03 7.92 -60.34
N ILE A 3 -23.73 6.84 -61.07
CA ILE A 3 -23.75 6.81 -62.54
C ILE A 3 -25.14 7.06 -63.14
N PHE A 4 -26.19 7.06 -62.31
CA PHE A 4 -27.58 7.36 -62.67
C PHE A 4 -28.01 8.76 -62.22
N GLY A 5 -27.11 9.54 -61.62
CA GLY A 5 -27.37 10.89 -61.13
C GLY A 5 -28.06 10.94 -59.77
N ASN A 6 -28.27 9.82 -59.08
CA ASN A 6 -28.81 9.82 -57.71
C ASN A 6 -27.77 10.36 -56.75
N ILE A 7 -28.19 11.11 -55.73
CA ILE A 7 -27.28 11.59 -54.69
C ILE A 7 -26.87 10.36 -53.85
N ILE A 8 -25.55 10.07 -53.79
CA ILE A 8 -25.00 8.96 -52.99
C ILE A 8 -24.72 9.44 -51.56
N ASP A 9 -24.24 10.67 -51.42
CA ASP A 9 -23.93 11.36 -50.18
C ASP A 9 -24.18 12.85 -50.45
N GLU A 10 -24.91 13.50 -49.54
CA GLU A 10 -25.02 14.94 -49.46
C GLU A 10 -24.75 15.39 -48.04
N THR A 11 -23.83 16.35 -47.90
CA THR A 11 -23.69 17.08 -46.65
C THR A 11 -24.99 17.86 -46.42
N PRO A 12 -25.71 17.66 -45.31
CA PRO A 12 -26.90 18.43 -45.02
C PRO A 12 -26.58 19.91 -45.01
N ILE A 13 -27.48 20.74 -45.56
CA ILE A 13 -27.35 22.20 -45.46
C ILE A 13 -27.72 22.57 -44.03
N LEU A 14 -26.71 22.70 -43.18
CA LEU A 14 -26.88 23.10 -41.79
C LEU A 14 -26.61 24.60 -41.68
N THR A 15 -27.65 25.37 -41.36
CA THR A 15 -27.59 26.82 -41.26
C THR A 15 -27.00 27.24 -39.92
N GLU A 16 -25.95 28.07 -39.95
CA GLU A 16 -25.48 28.82 -38.79
C GLU A 16 -26.29 30.12 -38.69
N ASN A 17 -27.11 30.27 -37.64
CA ASN A 17 -27.99 31.44 -37.48
C ASN A 17 -27.30 32.64 -36.79
N VAL A 18 -26.04 32.48 -36.37
CA VAL A 18 -25.22 33.51 -35.70
C VAL A 18 -23.77 33.34 -36.11
N ALA A 19 -23.07 34.40 -36.52
CA ALA A 19 -21.64 34.30 -36.81
C ALA A 19 -20.87 33.94 -35.52
N SER A 20 -20.40 32.70 -35.44
CA SER A 20 -19.64 32.17 -34.32
C SER A 20 -18.35 31.50 -34.81
N ASN A 21 -17.49 31.10 -33.89
CA ASN A 21 -16.34 30.26 -34.21
C ASN A 21 -16.75 28.76 -34.29
N SER A 22 -18.03 28.44 -34.49
CA SER A 22 -18.56 27.08 -34.47
C SER A 22 -18.88 26.57 -35.87
N CYS A 23 -18.71 25.27 -36.10
CA CYS A 23 -19.00 24.61 -37.36
C CYS A 23 -19.49 23.19 -37.13
N TRP A 24 -20.15 22.69 -38.16
CA TRP A 24 -20.50 21.29 -38.27
C TRP A 24 -19.28 20.48 -38.69
N ALA A 25 -19.03 19.39 -37.98
CA ALA A 25 -17.97 18.46 -38.30
C ALA A 25 -18.45 17.02 -38.17
N ARG A 26 -17.92 16.15 -39.03
CA ARG A 26 -18.17 14.71 -38.99
C ARG A 26 -17.33 14.09 -37.87
N VAL A 27 -17.97 13.42 -36.92
CA VAL A 27 -17.32 12.82 -35.75
C VAL A 27 -17.71 11.34 -35.59
N PRO A 28 -16.77 10.47 -35.18
CA PRO A 28 -15.33 10.69 -35.08
C PRO A 28 -14.63 10.56 -36.46
N ASN A 29 -13.50 11.24 -36.63
CA ASN A 29 -12.55 11.10 -37.74
C ASN A 29 -13.08 11.34 -39.16
N GLY A 30 -14.18 12.08 -39.33
CA GLY A 30 -14.74 12.32 -40.66
C GLY A 30 -15.40 11.10 -41.31
N ILE A 31 -15.68 10.03 -40.54
CA ILE A 31 -16.38 8.84 -41.04
C ILE A 31 -17.84 9.21 -41.34
N ASP A 32 -18.32 8.77 -42.50
CA ASP A 32 -19.72 8.87 -42.90
C ASP A 32 -20.37 7.48 -42.77
N THR A 33 -21.26 7.32 -41.80
CA THR A 33 -22.02 6.09 -41.59
C THR A 33 -23.42 6.16 -42.23
N ASN A 34 -23.71 7.24 -42.97
CA ASN A 34 -25.03 7.59 -43.48
C ASN A 34 -26.06 7.79 -42.35
N THR A 35 -25.63 8.27 -41.19
CA THR A 35 -26.52 8.59 -40.06
C THR A 35 -26.48 10.06 -39.72
N LEU A 36 -27.60 10.64 -39.27
CA LEU A 36 -27.63 12.04 -38.83
C LEU A 36 -26.77 12.29 -37.58
N THR A 37 -26.40 11.24 -36.86
CA THR A 37 -25.50 11.27 -35.70
C THR A 37 -24.03 11.49 -36.06
N ASP A 38 -23.67 11.38 -37.35
CA ASP A 38 -22.31 11.66 -37.81
C ASP A 38 -21.93 13.14 -37.64
N TRP A 39 -22.89 14.05 -37.49
CA TRP A 39 -22.66 15.50 -37.48
C TRP A 39 -22.85 16.12 -36.09
N VAL A 40 -21.81 16.79 -35.59
CA VAL A 40 -21.88 17.58 -34.34
C VAL A 40 -21.54 19.04 -34.62
N PHE A 41 -22.29 19.95 -33.99
CA PHE A 41 -22.00 21.38 -33.99
C PHE A 41 -21.05 21.71 -32.84
N GLN A 42 -19.83 22.11 -33.17
CA GLN A 42 -18.74 22.32 -32.20
C GLN A 42 -17.91 23.55 -32.55
N LEU A 43 -17.01 23.97 -31.65
CA LEU A 43 -16.05 25.02 -31.93
C LEU A 43 -15.08 24.56 -33.02
N CYS A 44 -14.93 25.35 -34.08
CA CYS A 44 -13.97 25.08 -35.14
C CYS A 44 -12.55 25.33 -34.68
N THR A 45 -11.64 24.47 -35.12
CA THR A 45 -10.21 24.74 -35.06
C THR A 45 -9.73 25.22 -36.43
N LYS A 46 -9.29 26.48 -36.49
CA LYS A 46 -8.84 27.11 -37.75
C LYS A 46 -7.61 26.36 -38.28
N ASN A 47 -7.67 25.95 -39.55
CA ASN A 47 -6.59 25.24 -40.27
C ASN A 47 -6.27 23.82 -39.79
N THR A 48 -7.15 23.18 -39.03
CA THR A 48 -6.98 21.79 -38.57
C THR A 48 -8.25 20.98 -38.83
N VAL A 49 -8.13 19.65 -38.79
CA VAL A 49 -9.30 18.77 -38.86
C VAL A 49 -10.13 18.95 -37.57
N ASN A 50 -11.44 19.14 -37.71
CA ASN A 50 -12.39 19.25 -36.58
C ASN A 50 -12.71 17.87 -35.99
N ASN A 51 -11.65 17.10 -35.74
CA ASN A 51 -11.78 15.78 -35.21
C ASN A 51 -12.07 15.88 -33.72
N LEU A 52 -13.21 15.35 -33.29
CA LEU A 52 -13.45 15.19 -31.85
C LEU A 52 -12.47 14.14 -31.35
N VAL A 53 -11.51 14.53 -30.51
CA VAL A 53 -10.75 13.55 -29.74
C VAL A 53 -11.75 12.96 -28.75
N VAL A 54 -12.13 11.71 -28.99
CA VAL A 54 -13.03 11.00 -28.09
C VAL A 54 -12.27 10.77 -26.79
N ASN A 55 -12.84 11.22 -25.68
CA ASN A 55 -12.26 11.00 -24.36
C ASN A 55 -12.09 9.50 -24.10
N THR A 56 -10.88 9.07 -23.75
CA THR A 56 -10.55 7.72 -23.31
C THR A 56 -10.40 7.71 -21.80
N PRO A 57 -10.71 6.59 -21.12
CA PRO A 57 -10.46 6.51 -19.69
C PRO A 57 -8.96 6.59 -19.42
N PRO A 58 -8.57 7.13 -18.25
CA PRO A 58 -7.18 7.08 -17.82
C PRO A 58 -6.74 5.63 -17.62
N THR A 59 -5.44 5.44 -17.48
CA THR A 59 -4.83 4.17 -17.06
C THR A 59 -4.15 4.36 -15.71
N ILE A 60 -4.19 3.33 -14.87
CA ILE A 60 -3.40 3.22 -13.65
C ILE A 60 -3.09 1.75 -13.42
N SER A 61 -1.84 1.42 -13.11
CA SER A 61 -1.44 0.04 -12.82
C SER A 61 -0.06 -0.04 -12.19
N GLY A 62 0.15 -1.06 -11.34
CA GLY A 62 1.46 -1.40 -10.80
C GLY A 62 1.87 -0.53 -9.62
N LEU A 63 0.91 0.04 -8.89
CA LEU A 63 1.19 0.65 -7.59
C LEU A 63 1.94 -0.36 -6.71
N LEU A 64 3.03 0.10 -6.09
CA LEU A 64 3.92 -0.78 -5.35
C LEU A 64 3.36 -1.07 -3.95
N ASP A 65 3.30 -2.35 -3.59
CA ASP A 65 3.03 -2.77 -2.22
C ASP A 65 4.08 -2.23 -1.24
N GLN A 66 3.64 -1.94 -0.01
CA GLN A 66 4.47 -1.33 1.02
C GLN A 66 4.61 -2.24 2.24
N GLY A 67 5.79 -2.19 2.87
CA GLY A 67 6.09 -2.92 4.09
C GLY A 67 6.64 -1.98 5.15
N TYR A 68 5.98 -1.91 6.30
CA TYR A 68 6.36 -1.04 7.41
C TYR A 68 6.49 -1.83 8.71
N LEU A 69 7.25 -1.26 9.64
CA LEU A 69 7.30 -1.75 11.01
C LEU A 69 6.17 -1.10 11.82
N GLN A 70 5.65 -1.82 12.80
CA GLN A 70 4.78 -1.26 13.84
C GLN A 70 5.45 -0.02 14.45
N ASP A 71 4.64 0.97 14.81
CA ASP A 71 5.08 2.22 15.44
C ASP A 71 6.06 3.07 14.61
N SER A 72 6.27 2.75 13.33
CA SER A 72 7.11 3.56 12.42
C SER A 72 6.51 4.93 12.05
N GLY A 73 5.25 5.17 12.39
CA GLY A 73 4.60 6.47 12.25
C GLY A 73 4.26 6.85 10.81
N LEU A 74 4.54 8.10 10.44
CA LEU A 74 4.23 8.67 9.12
C LEU A 74 5.28 8.26 8.09
N HIS A 75 4.80 7.70 6.98
CA HIS A 75 5.58 7.51 5.75
C HIS A 75 5.06 8.49 4.69
N ASP A 76 5.85 9.53 4.46
CA ASP A 76 5.54 10.67 3.59
C ASP A 76 6.05 10.42 2.16
N ASN A 77 5.20 10.72 1.17
CA ASN A 77 5.48 10.61 -0.26
C ASN A 77 5.93 9.20 -0.71
N VAL A 78 5.29 8.14 -0.19
CA VAL A 78 5.71 6.76 -0.42
C VAL A 78 5.44 6.29 -1.85
N ILE A 79 4.41 6.83 -2.48
CA ILE A 79 4.06 6.56 -3.87
C ILE A 79 3.76 7.88 -4.57
N ASP A 80 4.50 8.16 -5.64
CA ASP A 80 4.19 9.20 -6.60
C ASP A 80 3.28 8.63 -7.69
N ILE A 81 1.98 8.93 -7.60
CA ILE A 81 0.93 8.33 -8.45
C ILE A 81 1.15 8.65 -9.93
N TRP A 82 1.76 9.81 -10.24
CA TRP A 82 2.01 10.24 -11.63
C TRP A 82 3.00 9.33 -12.37
N ASN A 83 3.74 8.46 -11.67
CA ASN A 83 4.57 7.44 -12.32
C ASN A 83 3.79 6.19 -12.75
N TYR A 84 2.54 6.04 -12.29
CA TYR A 84 1.72 4.84 -12.48
C TYR A 84 0.43 5.11 -13.24
N ALA A 85 0.03 6.38 -13.36
CA ALA A 85 -1.16 6.80 -14.07
C ALA A 85 -0.79 7.62 -15.32
N ALA A 86 -1.63 7.51 -16.35
CA ALA A 86 -1.53 8.33 -17.54
C ALA A 86 -2.87 8.37 -18.28
N ASP A 87 -3.14 9.47 -18.96
CA ASP A 87 -4.22 9.57 -19.94
C ASP A 87 -3.68 10.11 -21.29
N ALA A 88 -4.35 9.76 -22.39
CA ALA A 88 -3.93 10.14 -23.72
C ALA A 88 -4.39 11.56 -24.12
N GLN A 89 -5.31 12.19 -23.39
CA GLN A 89 -5.84 13.53 -23.63
C GLN A 89 -5.53 14.51 -22.50
N ASP A 90 -5.50 14.03 -21.25
CA ASP A 90 -5.26 14.83 -20.06
C ASP A 90 -3.85 14.65 -19.50
N ALA A 91 -3.22 15.76 -19.11
CA ALA A 91 -1.98 15.72 -18.35
C ALA A 91 -2.25 15.29 -16.90
N ASP A 92 -1.26 14.68 -16.23
CA ASP A 92 -1.41 14.18 -14.85
C ASP A 92 -1.90 15.25 -13.86
N SER A 93 -1.49 16.50 -14.06
CA SER A 93 -1.91 17.65 -13.25
C SER A 93 -3.37 18.07 -13.43
N ALA A 94 -4.02 17.63 -14.50
CA ALA A 94 -5.43 17.91 -14.79
C ALA A 94 -6.36 16.82 -14.27
N MET A 95 -5.83 15.61 -14.02
CA MET A 95 -6.59 14.48 -13.47
C MET A 95 -6.77 14.61 -11.95
N THR A 96 -7.80 13.95 -11.41
CA THR A 96 -8.09 13.89 -9.97
C THR A 96 -7.78 12.49 -9.44
N TYR A 97 -7.11 12.42 -8.29
CA TYR A 97 -6.74 11.16 -7.65
C TYR A 97 -7.40 11.04 -6.27
N THR A 98 -7.99 9.88 -5.98
CA THR A 98 -8.69 9.63 -4.71
C THR A 98 -8.42 8.23 -4.19
N ILE A 99 -8.36 8.07 -2.87
CA ILE A 99 -8.49 6.75 -2.23
C ILE A 99 -9.98 6.51 -2.04
N ILE A 100 -10.50 5.49 -2.71
CA ILE A 100 -11.93 5.16 -2.68
C ILE A 100 -12.27 4.06 -1.69
N SER A 101 -11.27 3.28 -1.27
CA SER A 101 -11.42 2.21 -0.30
C SER A 101 -10.08 1.94 0.37
N GLU A 102 -10.14 1.76 1.68
CA GLU A 102 -9.04 1.26 2.49
C GLU A 102 -9.61 0.23 3.45
N THR A 103 -9.10 -1.00 3.37
CA THR A 103 -9.74 -2.14 4.05
C THR A 103 -9.53 -2.15 5.57
N ASN A 104 -8.46 -1.52 6.08
CA ASN A 104 -8.16 -1.52 7.51
C ASN A 104 -7.42 -0.25 7.98
N THR A 105 -8.16 0.84 8.14
CA THR A 105 -7.63 2.11 8.69
C THR A 105 -7.15 2.02 10.14
N ALA A 106 -7.51 0.94 10.84
CA ALA A 106 -7.04 0.70 12.20
C ALA A 106 -5.61 0.17 12.25
N VAL A 107 -5.03 -0.30 11.13
CA VAL A 107 -3.62 -0.74 11.03
C VAL A 107 -2.75 0.34 10.38
N VAL A 108 -3.24 0.93 9.30
CA VAL A 108 -2.58 2.03 8.59
C VAL A 108 -3.66 2.90 7.97
N ASP A 109 -3.48 4.22 8.00
CA ASP A 109 -4.40 5.19 7.42
C ASP A 109 -3.67 5.96 6.32
N CYS A 110 -4.08 5.78 5.06
CA CYS A 110 -3.45 6.38 3.91
C CYS A 110 -4.26 7.57 3.37
N SER A 111 -3.55 8.59 2.90
CA SER A 111 -4.15 9.80 2.32
C SER A 111 -3.39 10.25 1.08
N ILE A 112 -4.03 11.05 0.24
CA ILE A 112 -3.38 11.68 -0.92
C ILE A 112 -3.19 13.16 -0.62
N ASP A 113 -1.97 13.64 -0.81
CA ASP A 113 -1.62 15.04 -0.74
C ASP A 113 -1.16 15.56 -2.11
N ALA A 114 -1.16 16.90 -2.27
CA ALA A 114 -0.77 17.60 -3.50
C ALA A 114 -1.44 17.09 -4.81
N ASN A 115 -2.53 16.32 -4.71
CA ASN A 115 -3.14 15.58 -5.82
C ASN A 115 -2.13 14.69 -6.58
N ARG A 116 -1.18 14.09 -5.85
CA ARG A 116 -0.07 13.35 -6.47
C ARG A 116 0.54 12.26 -5.59
N TYR A 117 0.81 12.55 -4.33
CA TYR A 117 1.57 11.63 -3.48
C TYR A 117 0.64 10.91 -2.51
N ILE A 118 0.92 9.63 -2.28
CA ILE A 118 0.30 8.85 -1.22
C ILE A 118 1.19 8.93 0.00
N ASP A 119 0.56 9.25 1.12
CA ASP A 119 1.15 9.22 2.46
C ASP A 119 0.40 8.17 3.28
N CYS A 120 1.11 7.42 4.12
CA CYS A 120 0.50 6.41 4.97
C CYS A 120 1.01 6.54 6.41
N ILE A 121 0.10 6.54 7.38
CA ILE A 121 0.40 6.62 8.80
C ILE A 121 0.09 5.28 9.45
N VAL A 122 1.13 4.61 9.94
CA VAL A 122 0.98 3.37 10.72
C VAL A 122 0.35 3.69 12.08
N GLN A 123 -0.69 2.95 12.46
CA GLN A 123 -1.36 3.12 13.74
C GLN A 123 -0.55 2.48 14.87
N PRO A 124 -0.55 3.05 16.10
CA PRO A 124 0.29 2.54 17.17
C PRO A 124 -0.12 1.15 17.69
N GLY A 125 0.86 0.32 18.03
CA GLY A 125 0.66 -0.94 18.76
C GLY A 125 -0.15 -2.00 18.00
N VAL A 126 -0.24 -1.90 16.67
CA VAL A 126 -0.98 -2.84 15.82
C VAL A 126 -0.15 -3.33 14.65
N THR A 127 -0.43 -4.56 14.23
CA THR A 127 0.13 -5.18 13.02
C THR A 127 -1.01 -5.69 12.14
N GLY A 128 -0.75 -5.90 10.87
CA GLY A 128 -1.73 -6.46 9.95
C GLY A 128 -1.49 -5.99 8.53
N SER A 129 -2.53 -6.02 7.71
CA SER A 129 -2.48 -5.53 6.34
C SER A 129 -3.71 -4.69 6.01
N SER A 130 -3.54 -3.78 5.05
CA SER A 130 -4.61 -2.98 4.47
C SER A 130 -4.40 -2.89 2.97
N ASP A 131 -5.40 -3.34 2.20
CA ASP A 131 -5.50 -3.04 0.77
C ASP A 131 -6.08 -1.64 0.57
N VAL A 132 -5.38 -0.82 -0.21
CA VAL A 132 -5.72 0.58 -0.53
C VAL A 132 -6.03 0.67 -2.02
N THR A 133 -7.26 1.07 -2.35
CA THR A 133 -7.71 1.21 -3.74
C THR A 133 -7.74 2.68 -4.14
N VAL A 134 -6.93 3.02 -5.13
CA VAL A 134 -6.79 4.36 -5.70
C VAL A 134 -7.60 4.44 -6.98
N GLN A 135 -8.34 5.53 -7.15
CA GLN A 135 -9.04 5.89 -8.37
C GLN A 135 -8.38 7.13 -9.00
N VAL A 136 -8.14 7.07 -10.30
CA VAL A 136 -7.82 8.23 -11.14
C VAL A 136 -9.04 8.57 -11.99
N MET A 137 -9.38 9.85 -12.05
CA MET A 137 -10.46 10.40 -12.87
C MET A 137 -9.92 11.48 -13.80
N ASP A 138 -10.21 11.36 -15.09
CA ASP A 138 -9.86 12.36 -16.10
C ASP A 138 -10.82 13.57 -16.07
N VAL A 139 -10.55 14.61 -16.88
CA VAL A 139 -11.40 15.81 -16.91
C VAL A 139 -12.77 15.52 -17.55
N GLY A 140 -12.85 14.49 -18.39
CA GLY A 140 -14.07 13.99 -19.00
C GLY A 140 -14.95 13.15 -18.07
N GLY A 141 -14.49 12.83 -16.85
CA GLY A 141 -15.18 12.05 -15.84
C GLY A 141 -15.09 10.53 -15.99
N LEU A 142 -14.26 10.00 -16.90
CA LEU A 142 -13.97 8.57 -16.94
C LEU A 142 -12.89 8.23 -15.89
N THR A 143 -12.89 6.97 -15.44
CA THR A 143 -12.05 6.57 -14.30
C THR A 143 -11.37 5.23 -14.52
N ALA A 144 -10.21 5.06 -13.87
CA ALA A 144 -9.55 3.78 -13.69
C ALA A 144 -9.12 3.61 -12.23
N GLN A 145 -8.84 2.37 -11.82
CA GLN A 145 -8.50 2.03 -10.44
C GLN A 145 -7.34 1.04 -10.39
N ASP A 146 -6.54 1.14 -9.34
CA ASP A 146 -5.53 0.15 -8.99
C ASP A 146 -5.48 0.00 -7.46
N THR A 147 -5.02 -1.17 -7.00
CA THR A 147 -4.95 -1.51 -5.58
C THR A 147 -3.54 -1.93 -5.23
N PHE A 148 -3.00 -1.40 -4.13
CA PHE A 148 -1.76 -1.88 -3.52
C PHE A 148 -2.04 -2.32 -2.09
N THR A 149 -1.19 -3.20 -1.57
CA THR A 149 -1.27 -3.70 -0.20
C THR A 149 -0.20 -3.04 0.66
N VAL A 150 -0.59 -2.59 1.85
CA VAL A 150 0.33 -2.20 2.92
C VAL A 150 0.34 -3.30 3.97
N VAL A 151 1.54 -3.75 4.35
CA VAL A 151 1.75 -4.73 5.43
C VAL A 151 2.53 -4.08 6.56
N VAL A 152 1.99 -4.18 7.78
CA VAL A 152 2.64 -3.73 9.03
C VAL A 152 3.03 -4.96 9.84
N ILE A 153 4.32 -5.14 10.07
CA ILE A 153 4.89 -6.24 10.85
C ILE A 153 5.52 -5.73 12.15
N LEU A 154 5.74 -6.64 13.11
CA LEU A 154 6.49 -6.28 14.30
C LEU A 154 7.94 -5.89 13.93
N PRO A 155 8.48 -4.82 14.52
CA PRO A 155 9.92 -4.60 14.54
C PRO A 155 10.61 -5.78 15.22
N LEU A 156 11.82 -6.09 14.77
CA LEU A 156 12.59 -7.17 15.36
C LEU A 156 13.25 -6.66 16.64
N SER A 157 13.35 -7.50 17.67
CA SER A 157 14.16 -7.24 18.86
C SER A 157 15.60 -6.91 18.43
N ALA A 158 16.21 -5.89 19.04
CA ALA A 158 17.62 -5.58 18.82
C ALA A 158 18.42 -5.90 20.07
N CYS A 159 19.31 -6.86 19.92
CA CYS A 159 20.11 -7.37 21.00
C CYS A 159 21.46 -6.66 21.02
N SER A 160 21.76 -5.87 22.06
CA SER A 160 23.00 -5.11 22.31
C SER A 160 23.02 -3.62 21.91
N ASP A 161 21.88 -2.95 21.78
CA ASP A 161 21.84 -1.50 21.52
C ASP A 161 21.10 -0.68 22.58
N THR A 162 20.65 -1.32 23.68
CA THR A 162 19.89 -0.71 24.78
C THR A 162 18.52 -0.14 24.41
N THR A 163 18.00 -0.48 23.23
CA THR A 163 16.71 -0.01 22.72
C THR A 163 15.69 -1.14 22.73
N ASP A 164 14.49 -0.84 23.22
CA ASP A 164 13.33 -1.73 23.23
C ASP A 164 12.60 -1.56 21.89
N ASN A 165 13.11 -2.25 20.86
CA ASN A 165 12.67 -2.06 19.48
C ASN A 165 11.28 -2.64 19.21
N ASP A 166 10.85 -3.62 20.01
CA ASP A 166 9.55 -4.30 19.95
C ASP A 166 8.56 -3.83 21.04
N GLY A 167 9.00 -2.98 21.96
CA GLY A 167 8.14 -2.24 22.89
C GLY A 167 7.60 -3.11 24.03
N ASP A 168 8.23 -4.25 24.33
CA ASP A 168 7.79 -5.20 25.34
C ASP A 168 8.26 -4.82 26.77
N GLY A 169 9.11 -3.79 26.87
CA GLY A 169 9.68 -3.26 28.09
C GLY A 169 11.01 -3.89 28.50
N ASN A 170 11.55 -4.82 27.71
CA ASN A 170 12.84 -5.44 27.92
C ASN A 170 13.85 -4.94 26.89
N ILE A 171 15.14 -5.05 27.22
CA ILE A 171 16.25 -4.69 26.33
C ILE A 171 17.38 -5.70 26.46
N ASP A 172 18.12 -5.93 25.38
CA ASP A 172 19.36 -6.69 25.35
C ASP A 172 19.26 -8.06 26.06
N ASN A 173 20.18 -8.32 27.00
CA ASN A 173 20.21 -9.55 27.78
C ASN A 173 19.04 -9.68 28.77
N GLY A 174 18.20 -8.66 28.92
CA GLY A 174 16.94 -8.73 29.67
C GLY A 174 15.75 -9.13 28.80
N ASP A 175 15.88 -9.06 27.48
CA ASP A 175 14.84 -9.35 26.51
C ASP A 175 14.86 -10.84 26.13
N ILE A 176 13.72 -11.52 26.27
CA ILE A 176 13.58 -12.95 25.94
C ILE A 176 13.71 -13.20 24.44
N GLY A 177 13.36 -12.22 23.60
CA GLY A 177 13.56 -12.24 22.16
C GLY A 177 15.03 -12.18 21.74
N CYS A 178 15.96 -12.00 22.69
CA CYS A 178 17.40 -12.09 22.46
C CYS A 178 18.01 -13.44 22.87
N TYR A 179 17.19 -14.42 23.24
CA TYR A 179 17.63 -15.75 23.64
C TYR A 179 17.09 -16.82 22.70
N GLY A 180 17.91 -17.18 21.71
CA GLY A 180 17.61 -18.30 20.85
C GLY A 180 17.91 -19.67 21.48
N SER A 181 17.71 -20.74 20.71
CA SER A 181 17.92 -22.14 21.14
C SER A 181 19.32 -22.49 21.69
N LEU A 182 20.32 -21.63 21.51
CA LEU A 182 21.70 -21.82 21.96
C LEU A 182 22.14 -20.82 23.06
N GLY A 183 21.23 -19.98 23.57
CA GLY A 183 21.51 -18.93 24.55
C GLY A 183 21.38 -17.52 23.97
N TYR A 184 21.99 -16.53 24.63
CA TYR A 184 21.95 -15.13 24.17
C TYR A 184 22.51 -15.01 22.74
N ASP A 185 21.69 -14.51 21.83
CA ASP A 185 22.05 -14.24 20.45
C ASP A 185 21.94 -12.73 20.20
N SER A 186 23.11 -12.08 20.13
CA SER A 186 23.24 -10.65 19.86
C SER A 186 22.83 -10.24 18.44
N THR A 187 22.43 -11.20 17.61
CA THR A 187 21.95 -11.00 16.25
C THR A 187 20.53 -11.53 16.04
N ASP A 188 19.89 -12.01 17.11
CA ASP A 188 18.52 -12.48 17.05
C ASP A 188 17.59 -11.35 16.68
N ASN A 189 16.67 -11.67 15.80
CA ASN A 189 15.72 -10.74 15.22
C ASN A 189 14.40 -11.47 14.93
N ASN A 190 14.09 -12.54 15.68
CA ASN A 190 12.93 -13.39 15.45
C ASN A 190 12.15 -13.66 16.74
N GLU A 191 10.95 -13.08 16.84
CA GLU A 191 10.04 -13.30 17.99
C GLU A 191 9.41 -14.71 18.04
N ALA A 192 9.59 -15.55 17.02
CA ALA A 192 8.98 -16.88 16.98
C ALA A 192 9.82 -17.95 17.66
N ASP A 193 10.85 -17.58 18.41
CA ASP A 193 11.68 -18.56 19.08
C ASP A 193 10.85 -19.31 20.14
N PRO A 194 10.70 -20.64 20.00
CA PRO A 194 9.88 -21.41 20.91
C PRO A 194 10.47 -21.24 22.31
N ALA A 195 9.68 -20.72 23.25
CA ALA A 195 10.08 -20.59 24.65
C ALA A 195 10.84 -21.85 25.05
N ILE A 196 12.14 -21.72 25.33
CA ILE A 196 12.97 -22.88 25.68
C ILE A 196 12.27 -23.53 26.87
N PRO A 197 11.66 -24.72 26.72
CA PRO A 197 11.02 -25.33 27.85
C PRO A 197 12.15 -25.71 28.79
N LEU A 198 12.29 -25.00 29.90
CA LEU A 198 13.13 -25.41 31.03
C LEU A 198 12.52 -26.68 31.63
N THR A 199 12.63 -27.78 30.89
CA THR A 199 12.32 -29.12 31.34
C THR A 199 13.59 -29.67 31.97
N GLY A 200 13.51 -30.10 33.23
CA GLY A 200 14.63 -30.75 33.92
C GLY A 200 15.54 -29.85 34.75
N VAL A 201 15.03 -28.77 35.37
CA VAL A 201 15.75 -28.15 36.50
C VAL A 201 15.48 -28.99 37.75
N ASP A 202 16.38 -29.93 38.02
CA ASP A 202 16.37 -30.66 39.27
C ASP A 202 17.16 -29.88 40.33
N ILE A 203 16.48 -29.51 41.41
CA ILE A 203 17.08 -28.84 42.56
C ILE A 203 17.46 -29.90 43.59
N PHE A 204 18.75 -30.08 43.81
CA PHE A 204 19.27 -30.99 44.82
C PHE A 204 19.82 -30.20 46.02
N PHE A 205 19.36 -30.55 47.21
CA PHE A 205 19.88 -30.00 48.47
C PHE A 205 20.87 -30.98 49.09
N TYR A 206 21.99 -30.44 49.57
CA TYR A 206 23.00 -31.20 50.30
C TYR A 206 23.37 -30.51 51.61
N ASP A 207 23.70 -31.30 52.63
CA ASP A 207 24.35 -30.79 53.83
C ASP A 207 25.79 -30.33 53.54
N MET A 208 26.43 -29.72 54.54
CA MET A 208 27.82 -29.23 54.41
C MET A 208 28.86 -30.35 54.28
N ASN A 209 28.47 -31.60 54.53
CA ASN A 209 29.31 -32.78 54.35
C ASN A 209 29.08 -33.45 52.98
N GLY A 210 28.17 -32.92 52.15
CA GLY A 210 27.87 -33.44 50.81
C GLY A 210 26.83 -34.56 50.78
N ASN A 211 26.07 -34.79 51.85
CA ASN A 211 24.96 -35.75 51.85
C ASN A 211 23.69 -35.09 51.33
N SER A 212 22.92 -35.79 50.50
CA SER A 212 21.63 -35.27 50.04
C SER A 212 20.64 -35.17 51.19
N ILE A 213 19.92 -34.05 51.27
CA ILE A 213 18.89 -33.80 52.28
C ILE A 213 17.56 -33.48 51.59
N THR A 214 16.46 -34.01 52.13
CA THR A 214 15.11 -33.83 51.60
C THR A 214 14.25 -32.88 52.45
N THR A 215 14.79 -32.45 53.59
CA THR A 215 14.17 -31.46 54.48
C THR A 215 15.26 -30.50 54.97
N ILE A 216 14.95 -29.20 55.08
CA ILE A 216 15.89 -28.17 55.55
C ILE A 216 15.59 -27.89 57.04
N PRO A 217 16.44 -28.32 57.98
CA PRO A 217 16.25 -28.00 59.39
C PRO A 217 16.42 -26.49 59.64
N SER A 218 15.65 -25.94 60.58
CA SER A 218 15.76 -24.52 60.93
C SER A 218 17.18 -24.15 61.36
N ASN A 219 17.65 -22.98 60.91
CA ASN A 219 18.97 -22.41 61.23
C ASN A 219 20.19 -23.27 60.82
N THR A 220 20.08 -24.10 59.78
CA THR A 220 21.22 -24.92 59.28
C THR A 220 21.70 -24.41 57.92
N GLN A 221 23.02 -24.33 57.72
CA GLN A 221 23.62 -24.06 56.41
C GLN A 221 23.51 -25.29 55.51
N PHE A 222 23.11 -25.10 54.26
CA PHE A 222 23.01 -26.14 53.24
C PHE A 222 23.62 -25.62 51.93
N ARG A 223 23.89 -26.54 51.01
CA ARG A 223 24.32 -26.23 49.65
C ARG A 223 23.20 -26.58 48.67
N VAL A 224 23.01 -25.70 47.69
CA VAL A 224 22.09 -25.93 46.57
C VAL A 224 22.91 -26.22 45.34
N PHE A 225 22.59 -27.34 44.69
CA PHE A 225 23.11 -27.64 43.37
C PHE A 225 21.96 -27.59 42.37
N LEU A 226 22.13 -26.76 41.36
CA LEU A 226 21.25 -26.68 40.20
C LEU A 226 21.85 -27.58 39.12
N SER A 227 21.11 -28.61 38.72
CA SER A 227 21.45 -29.40 37.54
C SER A 227 20.46 -29.03 36.44
N ILE A 228 20.98 -28.58 35.32
CA ILE A 228 20.24 -28.41 34.07
C ILE A 228 20.51 -29.65 33.22
N GLY A 229 19.53 -30.54 33.12
CA GLY A 229 19.57 -31.65 32.18
C GLY A 229 19.08 -31.20 30.81
N SER A 230 19.83 -31.49 29.75
CA SER A 230 19.23 -31.64 28.42
C SER A 230 18.68 -33.07 28.34
N ASN A 231 17.41 -33.22 27.94
CA ASN A 231 16.87 -34.52 27.57
C ASN A 231 17.55 -35.05 26.29
#